data_AF-A0A9D2VG58-F1
#
_entry.id   AF-A0A9D2VG58-F1
#
_cell.length_a   1.000
_cell.length_b   1.000
_cell.length_c   1.000
_cell.angle_alpha   90.00
_cell.angle_beta   90.00
_cell.angle_gamma   90.00
#
_symmetry.space_group_name_H-M   'P 1'
#
loop_
_entity.id
_entity.type
_entity.pdbx_description
1 polymer ?
#
loop_
_entity_poly.entity_id
_entity_poly.type
_entity_poly.pdbx_seq_one_letter_code
_entity_poly.pdbx_strand_id
1 'polypeptide(L)'
;MTTPTPTSLLGRLLNGATTLSRFAIWVAGSLTLLSALYITADVLSRKLFNAPLGGSDELSGYAFAISISWALSFATLDRANIRIDAIYQHLPARLAAFCDWLALVVLAVFIVYLTRYAAEVAGMSWNSHSTANTLLGTPLWIP
;
A
#
# COMPACT_ATOMS: atom_id res chain seq x y z
N MET A 1 -27.88 14.78 -11.86
CA MET A 1 -28.52 15.71 -10.89
C MET A 1 -28.19 15.15 -9.51
N THR A 2 -27.08 15.50 -8.84
CA THR A 2 -26.62 16.81 -8.39
C THR A 2 -25.07 16.89 -8.42
N THR A 3 -24.52 17.97 -8.98
CA THR A 3 -23.09 18.33 -8.92
C THR A 3 -22.91 19.55 -7.99
N PRO A 4 -21.68 19.87 -7.61
CA PRO A 4 -21.03 19.62 -6.32
C PRO A 4 -21.32 20.72 -5.28
N THR A 5 -21.16 20.44 -3.99
CA THR A 5 -21.00 21.48 -2.95
C THR A 5 -19.51 21.64 -2.63
N PRO A 6 -18.79 22.63 -3.21
CA PRO A 6 -17.34 22.75 -3.03
C PRO A 6 -16.92 23.58 -1.80
N THR A 7 -17.76 23.78 -0.79
CA THR A 7 -17.47 24.75 0.31
C THR A 7 -17.38 24.14 1.71
N SER A 8 -17.43 22.82 1.85
CA SER A 8 -17.23 22.13 3.14
C SER A 8 -15.76 21.76 3.34
N LEU A 9 -15.24 21.96 4.56
CA LEU A 9 -13.88 21.54 4.96
C LEU A 9 -13.64 20.05 4.64
N LEU A 10 -14.67 19.20 4.83
CA LEU A 10 -14.64 17.79 4.46
C LEU A 10 -14.42 17.59 2.96
N GLY A 11 -15.11 18.37 2.12
CA GLY A 11 -14.94 18.30 0.66
C GLY A 11 -13.52 18.67 0.22
N ARG A 12 -12.90 19.67 0.87
CA ARG A 12 -11.51 20.05 0.61
C ARG A 12 -10.53 18.96 1.04
N LEU A 13 -10.72 18.38 2.23
CA LEU A 13 -9.88 17.28 2.71
C LEU A 13 -9.99 16.04 1.82
N LEU A 14 -11.21 15.69 1.40
CA LEU A 14 -11.44 14.56 0.50
C LEU A 14 -10.81 14.79 -0.88
N ASN A 15 -10.96 15.98 -1.46
CA ASN A 15 -10.32 16.32 -2.73
C ASN A 15 -8.79 16.31 -2.65
N GLY A 16 -8.24 16.76 -1.51
CA GLY A 16 -6.80 16.66 -1.24
C GLY A 16 -6.36 15.20 -1.18
N ALA A 17 -7.07 14.37 -0.41
CA ALA A 17 -6.77 12.96 -0.25
C ALA A 17 -6.87 12.19 -1.58
N THR A 18 -7.88 12.46 -2.41
CA THR A 18 -8.02 11.82 -3.74
C THR A 18 -6.92 12.25 -4.70
N THR A 19 -6.52 13.52 -4.69
CA THR A 19 -5.41 14.00 -5.53
C THR A 19 -4.09 13.36 -5.12
N LEU A 20 -3.79 13.34 -3.82
CA LEU A 20 -2.60 12.69 -3.29
C LEU A 20 -2.58 11.20 -3.61
N SER A 21 -3.72 10.54 -3.47
CA SER A 21 -3.87 9.13 -3.76
C SER A 21 -3.69 8.80 -5.25
N ARG A 22 -4.17 9.65 -6.16
CA ARG A 22 -3.92 9.54 -7.60
C ARG A 22 -2.45 9.67 -7.95
N PHE A 23 -1.71 10.54 -7.27
CA PHE A 23 -0.27 10.61 -7.43
C PHE A 23 0.42 9.36 -6.88
N ALA A 24 0.02 8.92 -5.69
CA ALA A 24 0.57 7.74 -5.04
C ALA A 24 0.42 6.47 -5.89
N ILE A 25 -0.71 6.27 -6.58
CA ILE A 25 -0.90 5.10 -7.44
C ILE A 25 -0.02 5.13 -8.70
N TRP A 26 0.28 6.29 -9.28
CA TRP A 26 1.24 6.39 -10.39
C TRP A 26 2.65 6.00 -9.95
N VAL A 27 3.06 6.44 -8.76
CA VAL A 27 4.37 6.05 -8.21
C VAL A 27 4.39 4.57 -7.88
N ALA A 28 3.34 4.04 -7.24
CA ALA A 28 3.22 2.61 -6.93
C ALA A 28 3.26 1.73 -8.18
N GLY A 29 2.53 2.11 -9.24
CA GLY A 29 2.55 1.39 -10.51
C GLY A 29 3.93 1.43 -11.18
N SER A 30 4.58 2.59 -11.18
CA SER A 30 5.93 2.76 -11.71
C SER A 30 6.95 1.92 -10.95
N LEU A 31 6.89 1.93 -9.63
CA LEU A 31 7.79 1.18 -8.74
C LEU A 31 7.60 -0.33 -8.91
N THR A 32 6.35 -0.80 -9.03
CA THR A 32 6.03 -2.20 -9.35
C THR A 32 6.60 -2.61 -10.71
N LEU A 33 6.47 -1.76 -11.73
CA LEU A 33 7.01 -2.02 -13.06
C LEU A 33 8.54 -2.07 -13.06
N LEU A 34 9.19 -1.14 -12.35
CA LEU A 34 10.64 -1.15 -12.15
C LEU A 34 11.12 -2.43 -11.45
N SER A 35 10.42 -2.88 -10.40
CA SER A 35 10.70 -4.16 -9.74
C SER A 35 10.60 -5.34 -10.71
N ALA A 36 9.54 -5.38 -11.52
CA ALA A 36 9.35 -6.45 -12.51
C ALA A 36 10.47 -6.45 -13.56
N LEU A 37 10.89 -5.28 -14.04
CA LEU A 37 12.01 -5.14 -14.96
C LEU A 37 13.33 -5.59 -14.31
N TYR A 38 13.57 -5.22 -13.05
CA TYR A 38 14.78 -5.59 -12.32
C TYR A 38 14.88 -7.11 -12.10
N ILE A 39 13.79 -7.74 -11.65
CA ILE A 39 13.70 -9.20 -11.51
C ILE A 39 13.94 -9.87 -12.86
N THR A 40 13.31 -9.35 -13.93
CA THR A 40 13.47 -9.90 -15.28
C THR A 40 14.92 -9.81 -15.74
N ALA A 41 15.57 -8.65 -15.57
CA ALA A 41 16.97 -8.46 -15.90
C ALA A 41 17.88 -9.42 -15.11
N ASP A 42 17.60 -9.65 -13.83
CA ASP A 42 18.38 -10.56 -12.99
C ASP A 42 18.19 -12.03 -13.41
N VAL A 43 16.97 -12.43 -13.78
CA VAL A 43 16.70 -13.78 -14.33
C VAL A 43 17.42 -13.98 -15.67
N LEU A 44 17.44 -12.97 -16.54
CA LEU A 44 18.20 -13.01 -17.79
C LEU A 44 19.70 -13.08 -17.54
N SER A 45 20.23 -12.27 -16.62
CA SER A 45 21.67 -12.24 -16.29
C SER A 45 22.14 -13.59 -15.75
N ARG A 46 21.34 -14.22 -14.87
CA ARG A 46 21.59 -15.58 -14.38
C ARG A 46 21.60 -16.61 -15.50
N LYS A 47 20.68 -16.51 -16.47
CA LYS A 47 20.60 -17.49 -17.59
C LYS A 47 21.69 -17.30 -18.65
N LEU A 48 22.10 -16.07 -18.94
CA LEU A 48 23.02 -15.75 -20.04
C LEU A 48 24.48 -15.66 -19.61
N PHE A 49 24.73 -15.11 -18.43
CA PHE A 49 26.09 -14.79 -17.95
C PHE A 49 26.48 -15.56 -16.69
N ASN A 50 25.57 -16.38 -16.15
CA ASN A 50 25.75 -17.12 -14.89
C ASN A 50 26.18 -16.22 -13.72
N ALA A 51 25.82 -14.93 -13.80
CA ALA A 51 26.19 -13.88 -12.86
C ALA A 51 24.91 -13.17 -12.39
N PRO A 52 24.47 -13.37 -11.14
CA PRO A 52 23.33 -12.64 -10.59
C PRO A 52 23.68 -11.17 -10.33
N LEU A 53 22.70 -10.28 -10.51
CA LEU A 53 22.82 -8.85 -10.20
C LEU A 53 22.88 -8.60 -8.69
N GLY A 54 22.35 -9.53 -7.88
CA GLY A 54 22.35 -9.46 -6.42
C GLY A 54 21.30 -8.50 -5.86
N GLY A 55 20.70 -8.84 -4.72
CA GLY A 55 19.72 -7.98 -4.04
C GLY A 55 18.39 -7.78 -4.78
N SER A 56 18.12 -8.53 -5.87
CA SER A 56 16.85 -8.49 -6.63
C SER A 56 15.64 -8.67 -5.74
N ASP A 57 15.70 -9.67 -4.88
CA ASP A 57 14.56 -10.13 -4.10
C ASP A 57 14.28 -9.19 -2.93
N GLU A 58 15.32 -8.59 -2.35
CA GLU A 58 15.21 -7.56 -1.31
C GLU A 58 14.65 -6.26 -1.89
N LEU A 59 15.32 -5.69 -2.90
CA LEU A 59 14.94 -4.39 -3.48
C LEU A 59 13.53 -4.44 -4.08
N SER A 60 13.21 -5.52 -4.80
CA SER A 60 11.85 -5.70 -5.34
C SER A 60 10.82 -5.91 -4.24
N GLY A 61 11.17 -6.62 -3.16
CA GLY A 61 10.31 -6.80 -1.98
C GLY A 61 9.97 -5.47 -1.31
N TYR A 62 10.95 -4.60 -1.09
CA TYR A 62 10.75 -3.27 -0.53
C TYR A 62 9.92 -2.37 -1.44
N ALA A 63 10.27 -2.34 -2.72
CA ALA A 63 9.53 -1.61 -3.73
C ALA A 63 8.07 -2.07 -3.83
N PHE A 64 7.81 -3.39 -3.70
CA PHE A 64 6.47 -3.95 -3.70
C PHE A 64 5.69 -3.58 -2.43
N ALA A 65 6.31 -3.62 -1.25
CA ALA A 65 5.69 -3.21 0.00
C ALA A 65 5.25 -1.73 -0.03
N ILE A 66 6.11 -0.83 -0.52
CA ILE A 66 5.80 0.59 -0.72
C ILE A 66 4.64 0.75 -1.71
N SER A 67 4.72 0.05 -2.84
CA SER A 67 3.71 0.13 -3.91
C SER A 67 2.33 -0.30 -3.41
N ILE A 68 2.23 -1.43 -2.69
CA ILE A 68 0.95 -1.91 -2.16
C ILE A 68 0.36 -0.93 -1.15
N SER A 69 1.18 -0.43 -0.22
CA SER A 69 0.73 0.53 0.81
C SER A 69 0.07 1.76 0.17
N TRP A 70 0.68 2.28 -0.90
CA TRP A 70 0.19 3.46 -1.61
C TRP A 70 -1.03 3.15 -2.49
N ALA A 71 -1.05 1.98 -3.15
CA ALA A 71 -2.19 1.53 -3.94
C ALA A 71 -3.44 1.27 -3.08
N LEU A 72 -3.29 0.75 -1.86
CA LEU A 72 -4.39 0.50 -0.91
C LEU A 72 -5.13 1.79 -0.52
N SER A 73 -4.41 2.90 -0.38
CA SER A 73 -5.03 4.21 -0.15
C SER A 73 -5.99 4.58 -1.28
N PHE A 74 -5.55 4.39 -2.53
CA PHE A 74 -6.38 4.63 -3.71
C PHE A 74 -7.57 3.68 -3.80
N ALA A 75 -7.34 2.39 -3.60
CA ALA A 75 -8.41 1.39 -3.64
C ALA A 75 -9.51 1.68 -2.61
N THR A 76 -9.15 2.21 -1.45
CA THR A 76 -10.09 2.58 -0.39
C THR A 76 -10.92 3.82 -0.77
N LEU A 77 -10.30 4.85 -1.33
CA LEU A 77 -10.98 6.09 -1.73
C LEU A 77 -11.87 5.92 -2.97
N ASP A 78 -11.40 5.20 -3.98
CA ASP A 78 -12.11 4.98 -5.24
C ASP A 78 -13.07 3.77 -5.18
N ARG A 79 -13.17 3.11 -4.02
CA ARG A 79 -13.95 1.89 -3.80
C ARG A 79 -13.59 0.75 -4.78
N ALA A 80 -12.32 0.66 -5.18
CA ALA A 80 -11.82 -0.38 -6.09
C ALA A 80 -11.59 -1.74 -5.42
N ASN A 81 -11.89 -1.87 -4.11
CA ASN A 81 -11.87 -3.16 -3.42
C ASN A 81 -12.92 -4.10 -3.98
N ILE A 82 -12.54 -5.34 -4.28
CA ILE A 82 -13.47 -6.39 -4.71
C ILE A 82 -14.42 -6.70 -3.54
N ARG A 83 -15.72 -6.51 -3.77
CA ARG A 83 -16.77 -6.79 -2.78
C ARG A 83 -17.48 -8.10 -3.14
N ILE A 84 -17.70 -8.95 -2.15
CA ILE A 84 -18.48 -10.19 -2.32
C ILE A 84 -19.94 -9.85 -2.00
N ASP A 85 -20.72 -9.57 -3.05
CA ASP A 85 -22.05 -8.94 -2.90
C ASP A 85 -23.22 -9.92 -2.76
N ALA A 86 -22.97 -11.23 -2.65
CA ALA A 86 -24.04 -12.25 -2.63
C ALA A 86 -25.07 -12.02 -1.50
N ILE A 87 -24.61 -11.66 -0.30
CA ILE A 87 -25.48 -11.34 0.85
C ILE A 87 -25.88 -9.86 0.83
N TYR A 88 -25.01 -9.01 0.28
CA TYR A 88 -25.17 -7.55 0.25
C TYR A 88 -26.39 -7.12 -0.58
N GLN A 89 -26.72 -7.87 -1.62
CA GLN A 89 -27.90 -7.64 -2.47
C GLN A 89 -29.24 -7.91 -1.76
N HIS A 90 -29.25 -8.65 -0.65
CA HIS A 90 -30.48 -9.01 0.08
C HIS A 90 -30.70 -8.19 1.35
N LEU A 91 -29.76 -7.32 1.70
CA LEU A 91 -29.81 -6.49 2.90
C LEU A 91 -30.61 -5.21 2.66
N PRO A 92 -31.42 -4.74 3.63
CA PRO A 92 -32.06 -3.43 3.54
C PRO A 92 -31.00 -2.32 3.60
N ALA A 93 -31.24 -1.21 2.89
CA ALA A 93 -30.26 -0.12 2.70
C ALA A 93 -29.63 0.41 4.00
N ARG A 94 -30.38 0.42 5.11
CA ARG A 94 -29.89 0.88 6.42
C ARG A 94 -28.85 -0.07 7.02
N LEU A 95 -29.05 -1.38 6.85
CA LEU A 95 -28.14 -2.40 7.39
C LEU A 95 -26.88 -2.48 6.54
N ALA A 96 -27.02 -2.38 5.21
CA ALA A 96 -25.88 -2.23 4.31
C ALA A 96 -25.02 -0.99 4.67
N ALA A 97 -25.65 0.18 4.84
CA ALA A 97 -24.93 1.40 5.25
C ALA A 97 -24.21 1.24 6.60
N PHE A 98 -24.82 0.55 7.57
CA PHE A 98 -24.17 0.24 8.84
C PHE A 98 -22.95 -0.69 8.66
N CYS A 99 -23.07 -1.73 7.84
CA CYS A 99 -21.95 -2.62 7.51
C CYS A 99 -20.80 -1.87 6.82
N ASP A 100 -21.09 -0.99 5.86
CA ASP A 100 -20.10 -0.14 5.20
C ASP A 100 -19.38 0.77 6.21
N TRP A 101 -20.12 1.39 7.13
CA TRP A 101 -19.54 2.22 8.19
C TRP A 101 -18.68 1.40 9.16
N LEU A 102 -19.16 0.24 9.61
CA LEU A 102 -18.43 -0.65 10.51
C LEU A 102 -17.14 -1.14 9.85
N ALA A 103 -17.17 -1.50 8.56
CA ALA A 103 -16.00 -1.92 7.81
C ALA A 103 -14.93 -0.81 7.77
N LEU A 104 -15.33 0.45 7.52
CA LEU A 104 -14.41 1.59 7.54
C LEU A 104 -13.82 1.84 8.93
N VAL A 105 -14.62 1.70 10.00
CA VAL A 105 -14.13 1.85 11.38
C VAL A 105 -13.12 0.77 11.74
N VAL A 106 -13.43 -0.50 11.45
CA VAL A 106 -12.52 -1.62 11.72
C VAL A 106 -11.23 -1.49 10.92
N LEU A 107 -11.32 -1.12 9.64
CA LEU A 107 -10.16 -0.85 8.81
C LEU A 107 -9.30 0.28 9.38
N ALA A 108 -9.91 1.38 9.82
CA ALA A 108 -9.19 2.51 10.43
C ALA A 108 -8.47 2.09 11.72
N VAL A 109 -9.13 1.34 12.60
CA VAL A 109 -8.51 0.82 13.83
C VAL A 109 -7.34 -0.10 13.51
N PHE A 110 -7.51 -0.99 12.53
CA PHE A 110 -6.46 -1.91 12.08
C PHE A 110 -5.24 -1.15 11.55
N ILE A 111 -5.44 -0.15 10.68
CA ILE A 111 -4.36 0.67 10.13
C ILE A 111 -3.63 1.43 11.24
N VAL A 112 -4.35 2.02 12.20
CA VAL A 112 -3.74 2.73 13.34
C VAL A 112 -2.88 1.77 14.18
N TYR A 113 -3.41 0.59 14.50
CA TYR A 113 -2.67 -0.40 15.28
C TYR A 113 -1.41 -0.87 14.55
N LEU A 114 -1.54 -1.23 13.27
CA LEU A 114 -0.43 -1.69 12.44
C LEU A 114 0.66 -0.61 12.30
N THR A 115 0.25 0.64 12.05
CA THR A 115 1.17 1.78 11.93
C THR A 115 1.94 2.02 13.23
N ARG A 116 1.25 1.94 14.39
CA ARG A 116 1.90 2.09 15.70
C ARG A 116 2.93 1.00 15.96
N TYR A 117 2.58 -0.25 15.70
CA TYR A 117 3.48 -1.37 15.92
C TYR A 117 4.68 -1.33 14.97
N ALA A 118 4.45 -1.00 13.69
CA ALA A 118 5.53 -0.80 12.72
C ALA A 118 6.51 0.31 13.15
N ALA A 119 5.99 1.42 13.67
CA ALA A 119 6.82 2.52 14.20
C ALA A 119 7.63 2.09 15.43
N GLU A 120 7.05 1.29 16.32
CA GLU A 120 7.75 0.74 17.49
C GLU A 120 8.89 -0.20 17.07
N VAL A 121 8.62 -1.12 16.14
CA VAL A 121 9.63 -2.04 15.60
C VAL A 121 10.74 -1.30 14.86
N ALA A 122 10.41 -0.25 14.10
CA ALA A 122 11.40 0.61 13.45
C ALA A 122 12.28 1.33 14.48
N GLY A 123 11.68 1.87 15.55
CA GLY A 123 12.41 2.50 16.65
C GLY A 123 13.32 1.55 17.42
N MET A 124 12.85 0.32 17.69
CA MET A 124 13.69 -0.73 18.28
C MET A 124 14.86 -1.09 17.36
N SER A 125 14.61 -1.27 16.06
CA SER A 125 15.64 -1.60 15.07
C SER A 125 16.70 -0.50 14.94
N TRP A 126 16.28 0.76 15.02
CA TRP A 126 17.19 1.92 15.05
C TRP A 126 18.11 1.86 16.28
N ASN A 127 17.55 1.66 17.47
CA ASN A 127 18.34 1.61 18.71
C ASN A 127 19.31 0.42 18.75
N SER A 128 18.88 -0.73 18.25
CA SER A 128 19.66 -1.96 18.23
C SER A 128 20.66 -2.05 17.07
N HIS A 129 20.71 -1.07 16.16
CA HIS A 129 21.53 -1.10 14.94
C HIS A 129 21.33 -2.38 14.11
N SER A 130 20.10 -2.89 14.09
CA SER A 130 19.78 -4.16 13.45
C SER A 130 19.81 -4.04 11.92
N THR A 131 20.44 -5.02 11.28
CA THR A 131 20.55 -5.12 9.82
C THR A 131 19.89 -6.40 9.31
N ALA A 132 19.46 -6.39 8.05
CA ALA A 132 18.89 -7.55 7.40
C ALA A 132 19.94 -8.66 7.26
N ASN A 133 19.56 -9.92 7.50
CA ASN A 133 20.42 -11.11 7.33
C ASN A 133 20.52 -11.53 5.85
N THR A 134 20.69 -10.53 4.99
CA THR A 134 20.61 -10.66 3.54
C THR A 134 21.86 -10.05 2.92
N LEU A 135 22.00 -10.10 1.59
CA LEU A 135 23.26 -9.75 0.93
C LEU A 135 23.58 -8.25 1.06
N LEU A 136 22.56 -7.40 1.09
CA LEU A 136 22.73 -5.95 1.19
C LEU A 136 22.92 -5.47 2.63
N GLY A 137 22.54 -6.28 3.63
CA GLY A 137 22.69 -5.91 5.04
C GLY A 137 21.98 -4.60 5.41
N THR A 138 20.86 -4.29 4.75
CA THR A 138 20.16 -3.00 4.92
C THR A 138 19.71 -2.80 6.37
N PRO A 139 19.80 -1.58 6.91
CA PRO A 139 19.27 -1.29 8.24
C PRO A 139 17.76 -1.55 8.30
N LEU A 140 17.29 -2.35 9.25
CA LEU A 140 15.88 -2.80 9.31
C LEU A 140 14.86 -1.68 9.55
N TRP A 141 15.30 -0.48 9.95
CA TRP A 141 14.42 0.66 10.14
C TRP A 141 14.10 1.41 8.84
N ILE A 142 14.87 1.17 7.77
CA ILE A 142 14.59 1.69 6.42
C ILE A 142 14.06 0.53 5.57
N PRO A 143 12.96 0.72 4.83
CA PRO A 143 12.62 -0.15 3.71
C PRO A 143 13.65 -0.02 2.58
#